data_AF-A0A955Q6H8-F1
#
_entry.id   AF-A0A955Q6H8-F1
#
_cell.length_a   1.000
_cell.length_b   1.000
_cell.length_c   1.000
_cell.angle_alpha   90.00
_cell.angle_beta   90.00
_cell.angle_gamma   90.00
#
_symmetry.space_group_name_H-M   'P 1'
#
loop_
_entity.id
_entity.type
_entity.pdbx_description
1 polymer ?
#
loop_
_entity_poly.entity_id
_entity_poly.type
_entity_poly.pdbx_seq_one_letter_code
_entity_poly.pdbx_strand_id
1 'polypeptide(L)'
;MRTTTFSLAMIFAVTVLAGVDKGLAQTDSVQATDIEREVEQLEFEPVVEFDRDLHFLTAEGQDKVFPAGGYYVDADSNGLRLKSADNEEAEAIIVQAEITTHDRSVKAAEVVSMKEGDDQVVVMVLLPDGKAMQAVGSASGIQTRGVKAFKLGPDALKYLPKVIGIFTTPKLGALTPNGTLYVKGEHFGTSKGKINLHLSHPVPQVVALSVEEWSDTNLKAKIPGNISGVMDHQAKFQVLSSKGIGGIAWKVPFYAARSSKQLKHDDPAVKVGHCSTGGDRNYCNDLNTSTGGNCFSVAIPPVFKTGSIYAQHVNCDSAVDWDDGTDKYEVTLKNGWVFKKVEYTFKKSSGSEKINPPDYAKLRRDLPGMSSWNPSIKWEVSPGPDQLEYVYWLTIEGPKGVPHY
;
A
#
# COMPACT_ATOMS: atom_id res chain seq x y z
N MET A 1 36.00 48.53 8.03
CA MET A 1 34.55 48.45 8.29
C MET A 1 34.18 46.99 8.45
N ARG A 2 33.93 46.54 9.68
CA ARG A 2 33.48 45.18 10.02
C ARG A 2 32.06 45.32 10.54
N THR A 3 31.10 44.69 9.87
CA THR A 3 29.71 44.61 10.31
C THR A 3 29.52 43.32 11.09
N THR A 4 29.25 43.49 12.38
CA THR A 4 28.96 42.42 13.35
C THR A 4 27.45 42.19 13.36
N THR A 5 27.00 41.00 12.96
CA THR A 5 25.59 40.59 13.07
C THR A 5 25.36 39.99 14.45
N PHE A 6 24.57 40.68 15.27
CA PHE A 6 24.04 40.18 16.54
C PHE A 6 22.92 39.17 16.28
N SER A 7 23.08 37.94 16.78
CA SER A 7 22.01 36.93 16.83
C SER A 7 21.31 37.00 18.19
N LEU A 8 20.03 37.33 18.17
CA LEU A 8 19.16 37.44 19.34
C LEU A 8 18.71 36.03 19.76
N ALA A 9 19.18 35.54 20.91
CA ALA A 9 18.69 34.32 21.53
C ALA A 9 17.42 34.64 22.35
N MET A 10 16.26 34.14 21.91
CA MET A 10 15.03 34.14 22.71
C MET A 10 15.13 33.05 23.78
N ILE A 11 15.24 33.46 25.03
CA ILE A 11 15.10 32.61 26.21
C ILE A 11 13.61 32.53 26.54
N PHE A 12 12.99 31.35 26.38
CA PHE A 12 11.70 31.05 26.98
C PHE A 12 11.91 30.61 28.43
N ALA A 13 11.59 31.50 29.37
CA ALA A 13 11.47 31.16 30.78
C ALA A 13 10.10 30.50 31.01
N VAL A 14 10.09 29.19 31.27
CA VAL A 14 8.90 28.48 31.75
C VAL A 14 8.86 28.62 33.26
N THR A 15 7.95 29.47 33.76
CA THR A 15 7.62 29.58 35.17
C THR A 15 6.73 28.40 35.57
N VAL A 16 7.28 27.45 36.33
CA VAL A 16 6.51 26.39 37.00
C VAL A 16 5.95 26.96 38.29
N LEU A 17 4.65 27.26 38.31
CA LEU A 17 3.90 27.53 39.53
C LEU A 17 3.56 26.20 40.21
N ALA A 18 4.16 25.98 41.38
CA ALA A 18 3.77 24.94 42.31
C ALA A 18 2.41 25.30 42.93
N GLY A 19 1.34 24.67 42.44
CA GLY A 19 0.02 24.67 43.05
C GLY A 19 -0.25 23.31 43.68
N VAL A 20 -0.12 23.25 45.00
CA VAL A 20 -0.63 22.15 45.84
C VAL A 20 -2.14 22.32 45.92
N ASP A 21 -2.92 21.36 45.42
CA ASP A 21 -4.15 21.03 46.14
C ASP A 21 -4.62 19.59 45.93
N LYS A 22 -5.14 19.07 47.04
CA LYS A 22 -5.44 17.68 47.33
C LYS A 22 -6.72 17.22 46.63
N GLY A 23 -6.60 16.22 45.79
CA GLY A 23 -7.71 15.44 45.28
C GLY A 23 -7.22 14.06 44.89
N LEU A 24 -7.19 13.13 45.84
CA LEU A 24 -6.91 11.71 45.61
C LEU A 24 -8.06 11.13 44.77
N ALA A 25 -7.94 11.27 43.45
CA ALA A 25 -8.68 10.45 42.51
C ALA A 25 -8.03 9.06 42.54
N GLN A 26 -8.80 8.10 43.02
CA GLN A 26 -8.51 6.68 42.97
C GLN A 26 -8.32 6.30 41.49
N THR A 27 -7.07 6.29 41.02
CA THR A 27 -6.71 5.67 39.75
C THR A 27 -6.97 4.19 39.90
N ASP A 28 -8.11 3.75 39.39
CA ASP A 28 -8.37 2.34 39.11
C ASP A 28 -7.19 1.81 38.31
N SER A 29 -6.42 0.95 38.96
CA SER A 29 -5.42 0.13 38.31
C SER A 29 -6.14 -0.72 37.27
N VAL A 30 -6.13 -0.28 36.01
CA VAL A 30 -6.51 -1.12 34.88
C VAL A 30 -5.53 -2.28 34.91
N GLN A 31 -5.99 -3.43 35.40
CA GLN A 31 -5.20 -4.65 35.43
C GLN A 31 -4.75 -4.96 34.01
N ALA A 32 -3.44 -5.08 33.80
CA ALA A 32 -2.82 -5.44 32.53
C ALA A 32 -3.21 -6.85 32.02
N THR A 33 -4.16 -7.52 32.67
CA THR A 33 -4.62 -8.88 32.37
C THR A 33 -5.76 -8.93 31.35
N ASP A 34 -6.33 -7.78 30.94
CA ASP A 34 -7.44 -7.73 29.96
C ASP A 34 -7.01 -7.38 28.51
N ILE A 35 -5.72 -7.14 28.24
CA ILE A 35 -5.19 -6.90 26.87
C ILE A 35 -4.67 -8.21 26.23
N GLU A 36 -4.54 -9.30 26.98
CA GLU A 36 -4.29 -10.65 26.42
C GLU A 36 -5.54 -11.27 25.76
N ARG A 37 -6.66 -10.52 25.71
CA ARG A 37 -7.93 -10.94 25.14
C ARG A 37 -7.84 -10.98 23.61
N GLU A 38 -7.96 -12.19 23.08
CA GLU A 38 -8.27 -12.48 21.67
C GLU A 38 -7.29 -11.86 20.66
N VAL A 39 -6.01 -12.23 20.77
CA VAL A 39 -5.22 -12.35 19.52
C VAL A 39 -5.83 -13.53 18.77
N GLU A 40 -6.84 -13.24 17.94
CA GLU A 40 -7.38 -14.17 16.96
C GLU A 40 -6.17 -14.77 16.25
N GLN A 41 -5.95 -16.08 16.43
CA GLN A 41 -4.85 -16.77 15.77
C GLN A 41 -5.14 -16.67 14.28
N LEU A 42 -4.44 -15.77 13.60
CA LEU A 42 -4.48 -15.67 12.16
C LEU A 42 -4.13 -17.05 11.60
N GLU A 43 -5.14 -17.76 11.07
CA GLU A 43 -4.93 -19.00 10.36
C GLU A 43 -4.31 -18.65 9.02
N PHE A 44 -3.07 -19.08 8.82
CA PHE A 44 -2.35 -18.84 7.58
C PHE A 44 -2.51 -20.04 6.67
N GLU A 45 -3.03 -19.81 5.47
CA GLU A 45 -3.05 -20.84 4.44
C GLU A 45 -1.65 -21.07 3.88
N PRO A 46 -1.23 -22.34 3.73
CA PRO A 46 0.12 -22.64 3.29
C PRO A 46 0.31 -22.39 1.79
N VAL A 47 1.32 -21.58 1.46
CA VAL A 47 1.72 -21.28 0.07
C VAL A 47 3.16 -21.72 -0.19
N VAL A 48 3.38 -22.40 -1.31
CA VAL A 48 4.69 -22.71 -1.87
C VAL A 48 5.08 -21.64 -2.88
N GLU A 49 6.33 -21.22 -2.89
CA GLU A 49 6.80 -20.12 -3.73
C GLU A 49 7.84 -20.55 -4.75
N PHE A 50 7.62 -20.14 -6.00
CA PHE A 50 8.52 -20.34 -7.12
C PHE A 50 9.16 -19.01 -7.49
N ASP A 51 10.49 -18.94 -7.48
CA ASP A 51 11.25 -17.74 -7.78
C ASP A 51 11.47 -17.51 -9.28
N ARG A 52 11.07 -18.48 -10.11
CA ARG A 52 11.16 -18.48 -11.57
C ARG A 52 10.12 -19.44 -12.13
N ASP A 53 9.94 -19.43 -13.45
CA ASP A 53 9.07 -20.37 -14.12
C ASP A 53 9.60 -21.80 -13.93
N LEU A 54 8.69 -22.73 -13.60
CA LEU A 54 9.00 -24.13 -13.36
C LEU A 54 8.14 -25.03 -14.25
N HIS A 55 8.78 -26.05 -14.81
CA HIS A 55 8.14 -27.10 -15.58
C HIS A 55 7.81 -28.28 -14.66
N PHE A 56 6.56 -28.73 -14.68
CA PHE A 56 6.08 -29.94 -14.02
C PHE A 56 5.34 -30.84 -15.01
N LEU A 57 5.40 -32.16 -14.82
CA LEU A 57 4.56 -33.09 -15.58
C LEU A 57 3.15 -33.05 -15.00
N THR A 58 2.12 -32.97 -15.83
CA THR A 58 0.73 -33.19 -15.40
C THR A 58 0.50 -34.66 -15.09
N ALA A 59 -0.63 -35.00 -14.46
CA ALA A 59 -1.01 -36.40 -14.23
C ALA A 59 -1.06 -37.24 -15.52
N GLU A 60 -1.28 -36.60 -16.68
CA GLU A 60 -1.29 -37.21 -18.02
C GLU A 60 0.11 -37.26 -18.67
N GLY A 61 1.16 -36.82 -17.97
CA GLY A 61 2.55 -36.80 -18.45
C GLY A 61 2.86 -35.65 -19.41
N GLN A 62 2.03 -34.61 -19.47
CA GLN A 62 2.30 -33.42 -20.30
C GLN A 62 3.19 -32.43 -19.56
N ASP A 63 4.13 -31.79 -20.24
CA ASP A 63 4.91 -30.71 -19.64
C ASP A 63 4.04 -29.44 -19.49
N LYS A 64 3.99 -28.91 -18.27
CA LYS A 64 3.26 -27.68 -17.93
C LYS A 64 4.20 -26.70 -17.24
N VAL A 65 4.25 -25.48 -17.80
CA VAL A 65 4.95 -24.34 -17.19
C VAL A 65 4.05 -23.66 -16.17
N PHE A 66 4.58 -23.49 -14.96
CA PHE A 66 4.04 -22.70 -13.88
C PHE A 66 4.87 -21.42 -13.74
N PRO A 67 4.28 -20.24 -13.97
CA PRO A 67 5.00 -18.98 -13.79
C PRO A 67 5.53 -18.80 -12.36
N ALA A 68 6.58 -17.99 -12.21
CA ALA A 68 7.02 -17.51 -10.90
C ALA A 68 5.85 -16.93 -10.08
N GLY A 69 5.82 -17.21 -8.78
CA GLY A 69 4.71 -16.83 -7.90
C GLY A 69 4.46 -17.85 -6.80
N GLY A 70 3.41 -17.64 -6.01
CA GLY A 70 3.01 -18.59 -4.98
C GLY A 70 1.82 -19.46 -5.38
N TYR A 71 1.81 -20.68 -4.87
CA TYR A 71 0.82 -21.71 -5.16
C TYR A 71 0.33 -22.38 -3.88
N TYR A 72 -0.99 -22.56 -3.79
CA TYR A 72 -1.59 -23.52 -2.90
C TYR A 72 -1.35 -24.92 -3.43
N VAL A 73 -1.00 -25.84 -2.54
CA VAL A 73 -0.69 -27.22 -2.91
C VAL A 73 -1.49 -28.15 -2.01
N ASP A 74 -2.31 -28.99 -2.64
CA ASP A 74 -3.05 -30.04 -1.96
C ASP A 74 -2.68 -31.41 -2.51
N ALA A 75 -2.80 -32.44 -1.68
CA ALA A 75 -2.76 -33.81 -2.17
C ALA A 75 -4.06 -34.11 -2.94
N ASP A 76 -3.94 -34.70 -4.13
CA ASP A 76 -5.03 -35.22 -4.94
C ASP A 76 -4.83 -36.72 -5.16
N SER A 77 -5.91 -37.45 -5.43
CA SER A 77 -5.84 -38.87 -5.83
C SER A 77 -4.88 -39.18 -6.98
N ASN A 78 -4.65 -38.22 -7.89
CA ASN A 78 -3.83 -38.41 -9.09
C ASN A 78 -2.50 -37.62 -9.07
N GLY A 79 -2.17 -36.93 -7.97
CA GLY A 79 -0.96 -36.10 -7.93
C GLY A 79 -1.01 -34.99 -6.88
N LEU A 80 -0.29 -33.90 -7.15
CA LEU A 80 -0.40 -32.67 -6.36
C LEU A 80 -1.23 -31.65 -7.14
N ARG A 81 -2.27 -31.10 -6.50
CA ARG A 81 -3.07 -30.02 -7.07
C ARG A 81 -2.44 -28.68 -6.74
N LEU A 82 -1.98 -27.96 -7.76
CA LEU A 82 -1.39 -26.63 -7.64
C LEU A 82 -2.41 -25.58 -8.10
N LYS A 83 -2.76 -24.63 -7.24
CA LYS A 83 -3.59 -23.47 -7.57
C LYS A 83 -2.81 -22.18 -7.34
N SER A 84 -2.82 -21.24 -8.28
CA SER A 84 -2.14 -19.95 -8.09
C SER A 84 -2.73 -19.21 -6.87
N ALA A 85 -1.86 -18.78 -5.97
CA ALA A 85 -2.22 -17.93 -4.84
C ALA A 85 -2.20 -16.43 -5.22
N ASP A 86 -1.68 -16.10 -6.40
CA ASP A 86 -1.62 -14.73 -6.94
C ASP A 86 -2.72 -14.46 -7.96
N ASN A 87 -3.36 -15.50 -8.50
CA ASN A 87 -4.50 -15.41 -9.39
C ASN A 87 -5.59 -16.40 -8.95
N GLU A 88 -6.55 -15.94 -8.15
CA GLU A 88 -7.61 -16.79 -7.58
C GLU A 88 -8.56 -17.36 -8.64
N GLU A 89 -8.65 -16.72 -9.81
CA GLU A 89 -9.44 -17.16 -10.97
C GLU A 89 -8.75 -18.25 -11.80
N ALA A 90 -7.44 -18.47 -11.60
CA ALA A 90 -6.72 -19.53 -12.31
C ALA A 90 -7.23 -20.91 -11.88
N GLU A 91 -7.46 -21.77 -12.88
CA GLU A 91 -7.78 -23.18 -12.63
C GLU A 91 -6.62 -23.89 -11.94
N ALA A 92 -6.96 -24.80 -11.02
CA ALA A 92 -5.99 -25.65 -10.38
C ALA A 92 -5.53 -26.76 -11.34
N ILE A 93 -4.22 -27.04 -11.36
CA ILE A 93 -3.62 -28.05 -12.22
C ILE A 93 -3.08 -29.18 -11.36
N ILE A 94 -3.35 -30.43 -11.75
CA ILE A 94 -2.80 -31.61 -11.07
C ILE A 94 -1.48 -31.99 -11.75
N VAL A 95 -0.39 -31.93 -10.99
CA VAL A 95 0.93 -32.38 -11.42
C VAL A 95 1.20 -33.80 -10.94
N GLN A 96 1.89 -34.58 -11.76
CA GLN A 96 2.33 -35.93 -11.43
C GLN A 96 3.18 -35.89 -10.17
N ALA A 97 2.83 -36.77 -9.23
CA ALA A 97 3.54 -36.90 -7.97
C ALA A 97 3.74 -38.37 -7.61
N GLU A 98 4.85 -38.66 -6.95
CA GLU A 98 5.18 -39.98 -6.43
C GLU A 98 4.81 -40.08 -4.95
N ILE A 99 4.31 -41.25 -4.53
CA ILE A 99 4.09 -41.54 -3.12
C ILE A 99 5.42 -41.94 -2.50
N THR A 100 5.76 -41.29 -1.38
CA THR A 100 6.94 -41.57 -0.57
C THR A 100 6.56 -41.62 0.91
N THR A 101 7.53 -41.74 1.80
CA THR A 101 7.32 -41.80 3.25
C THR A 101 8.16 -40.74 3.97
N HIS A 102 7.72 -40.32 5.15
CA HIS A 102 8.46 -39.44 6.04
C HIS A 102 8.33 -39.85 7.51
N ASP A 103 9.34 -39.52 8.31
CA ASP A 103 9.37 -39.81 9.75
C ASP A 103 8.80 -38.68 10.62
N ARG A 104 8.39 -37.56 9.99
CA ARG A 104 7.83 -36.41 10.70
C ARG A 104 6.40 -36.70 11.18
N SER A 105 6.10 -36.48 12.46
CA SER A 105 4.72 -36.50 12.95
C SER A 105 4.03 -35.17 12.58
N VAL A 106 3.03 -35.25 11.71
CA VAL A 106 2.19 -34.11 11.32
C VAL A 106 0.74 -34.37 11.76
N LYS A 107 0.06 -33.36 12.31
CA LYS A 107 -1.33 -33.49 12.77
C LYS A 107 -2.36 -33.33 11.64
N ALA A 108 -1.97 -32.63 10.59
CA ALA A 108 -2.73 -32.37 9.37
C ALA A 108 -1.77 -32.41 8.18
N ALA A 109 -2.30 -32.37 6.96
CA ALA A 109 -1.46 -32.28 5.78
C ALA A 109 -0.57 -31.02 5.83
N GLU A 110 0.73 -31.17 5.54
CA GLU A 110 1.69 -30.08 5.59
C GLU A 110 2.45 -29.98 4.27
N VAL A 111 2.49 -28.78 3.69
CA VAL A 111 3.16 -28.54 2.41
C VAL A 111 4.61 -28.12 2.64
N VAL A 112 5.51 -28.66 1.84
CA VAL A 112 6.95 -28.39 1.89
C VAL A 112 7.48 -28.13 0.49
N SER A 113 8.41 -27.20 0.35
CA SER A 113 9.17 -27.00 -0.88
C SER A 113 10.66 -26.91 -0.59
N MET A 114 11.47 -27.50 -1.46
CA MET A 114 12.92 -27.48 -1.32
C MET A 114 13.60 -27.38 -2.68
N LYS A 115 14.73 -26.68 -2.72
CA LYS A 115 15.57 -26.61 -3.91
C LYS A 115 16.57 -27.76 -3.92
N GLU A 116 16.70 -28.42 -5.07
CA GLU A 116 17.72 -29.42 -5.33
C GLU A 116 18.63 -28.90 -6.44
N GLY A 117 19.82 -28.44 -6.04
CA GLY A 117 20.70 -27.69 -6.94
C GLY A 117 20.09 -26.35 -7.37
N ASP A 118 20.51 -25.86 -8.53
CA ASP A 118 20.13 -24.53 -9.05
C ASP A 118 18.89 -24.55 -9.94
N ASP A 119 18.45 -25.75 -10.36
CA ASP A 119 17.44 -25.95 -11.40
C ASP A 119 16.19 -26.67 -10.91
N GLN A 120 16.29 -27.54 -9.90
CA GLN A 120 15.17 -28.37 -9.48
C GLN A 120 14.52 -27.86 -8.20
N VAL A 121 13.19 -27.99 -8.16
CA VAL A 121 12.38 -27.73 -6.99
C VAL A 121 11.55 -28.96 -6.70
N VAL A 122 11.62 -29.47 -5.47
CA VAL A 122 10.80 -30.57 -5.01
C VAL A 122 9.68 -29.98 -4.16
N VAL A 123 8.44 -30.27 -4.53
CA VAL A 123 7.22 -29.89 -3.79
C VAL A 123 6.63 -31.14 -3.19
N MET A 124 6.29 -31.09 -1.91
CA MET A 124 5.77 -32.23 -1.17
C MET A 124 4.58 -31.87 -0.31
N VAL A 125 3.64 -32.80 -0.16
CA VAL A 125 2.58 -32.75 0.84
C VAL A 125 2.78 -33.94 1.79
N LEU A 126 3.11 -33.64 3.05
CA LEU A 126 3.28 -34.61 4.14
C LEU A 126 1.92 -34.96 4.73
N LEU A 127 1.64 -36.24 4.93
CA LEU A 127 0.35 -36.74 5.43
C LEU A 127 0.49 -37.30 6.86
N PRO A 128 -0.58 -37.27 7.68
CA PRO A 128 -0.50 -37.75 9.08
C PRO A 128 -0.13 -39.22 9.26
N ASP A 129 -0.28 -40.06 8.22
CA ASP A 129 0.03 -41.50 8.26
C ASP A 129 1.50 -41.82 7.93
N GLY A 130 2.36 -40.81 7.85
CA GLY A 130 3.77 -40.96 7.50
C GLY A 130 4.03 -41.14 6.01
N LYS A 131 3.00 -40.99 5.16
CA LYS A 131 3.17 -40.91 3.70
C LYS A 131 3.35 -39.47 3.25
N ALA A 132 3.97 -39.27 2.11
CA ALA A 132 3.98 -37.99 1.41
C ALA A 132 3.69 -38.19 -0.07
N MET A 133 3.19 -37.14 -0.71
CA MET A 133 3.15 -37.02 -2.16
C MET A 133 4.19 -36.00 -2.60
N GLN A 134 4.96 -36.33 -3.62
CA GLN A 134 6.12 -35.55 -4.05
C GLN A 134 6.07 -35.28 -5.56
N ALA A 135 6.14 -34.02 -5.96
CA ALA A 135 6.37 -33.62 -7.34
C ALA A 135 7.74 -32.94 -7.49
N VAL A 136 8.39 -33.15 -8.62
CA VAL A 136 9.67 -32.51 -8.95
C VAL A 136 9.46 -31.61 -10.16
N GLY A 137 9.76 -30.33 -9.99
CA GLY A 137 9.78 -29.33 -11.04
C GLY A 137 11.21 -28.93 -11.43
N SER A 138 11.38 -28.42 -12.64
CA SER A 138 12.67 -27.95 -13.16
C SER A 138 12.51 -26.61 -13.87
N ALA A 139 13.48 -25.71 -13.72
CA ALA A 139 13.50 -24.43 -14.43
C ALA A 139 14.03 -24.54 -15.88
N SER A 140 14.73 -25.62 -16.22
CA SER A 140 15.30 -25.87 -17.55
C SER A 140 14.44 -26.78 -18.43
N GLY A 141 13.31 -27.28 -17.90
CA GLY A 141 12.41 -28.19 -18.59
C GLY A 141 12.60 -29.64 -18.18
N ILE A 142 11.57 -30.47 -18.44
CA ILE A 142 11.56 -31.85 -17.97
C ILE A 142 12.23 -32.75 -19.00
N GLN A 143 13.40 -33.28 -18.65
CA GLN A 143 14.04 -34.33 -19.44
C GLN A 143 13.46 -35.69 -19.04
N THR A 144 12.96 -36.45 -20.02
CA THR A 144 12.34 -37.78 -19.85
C THR A 144 13.30 -38.88 -19.33
N ARG A 145 14.55 -38.54 -19.00
CA ARG A 145 15.46 -39.49 -18.37
C ARG A 145 15.09 -39.60 -16.89
N GLY A 146 14.36 -40.67 -16.56
CA GLY A 146 13.85 -41.05 -15.24
C GLY A 146 14.31 -40.17 -14.09
N VAL A 147 13.39 -39.34 -13.59
CA VAL A 147 13.63 -38.51 -12.41
C VAL A 147 13.97 -39.48 -11.28
N LYS A 148 15.18 -39.37 -10.74
CA LYS A 148 15.60 -40.19 -9.61
C LYS A 148 14.74 -39.73 -8.43
N ALA A 149 13.88 -40.62 -7.92
CA ALA A 149 13.07 -40.35 -6.74
C ALA A 149 13.94 -39.75 -5.63
N PHE A 150 13.72 -38.48 -5.31
CA PHE A 150 14.50 -37.81 -4.29
C PHE A 150 14.07 -38.34 -2.94
N LYS A 151 14.94 -39.12 -2.31
CA LYS A 151 14.73 -39.59 -0.93
C LYS A 151 15.11 -38.47 0.01
N LEU A 152 14.10 -37.87 0.63
CA LEU A 152 14.31 -37.08 1.83
C LEU A 152 15.05 -37.93 2.87
N GLY A 153 16.24 -37.48 3.27
CA GLY A 153 16.86 -38.02 4.47
C GLY A 153 15.96 -37.72 5.69
N PRO A 154 15.96 -38.58 6.71
CA PRO A 154 15.16 -38.39 7.93
C PRO A 154 15.39 -37.03 8.60
N ASP A 155 16.57 -36.44 8.40
CA ASP A 155 16.95 -35.15 8.99
C ASP A 155 16.49 -33.92 8.18
N ALA A 156 16.12 -34.09 6.91
CA ALA A 156 15.81 -32.96 6.04
C ALA A 156 14.44 -32.32 6.37
N LEU A 157 13.46 -33.12 6.81
CA LEU A 157 12.12 -32.62 7.19
C LEU A 157 11.98 -32.29 8.66
N LYS A 158 12.83 -32.84 9.53
CA LYS A 158 12.71 -32.70 10.98
C LYS A 158 12.85 -31.24 11.44
N TYR A 159 13.40 -30.36 10.60
CA TYR A 159 13.77 -29.00 10.97
C TYR A 159 13.29 -27.95 9.96
N LEU A 160 12.05 -28.06 9.46
CA LEU A 160 11.46 -26.98 8.67
C LEU A 160 11.09 -25.80 9.58
N PRO A 161 11.48 -24.56 9.21
CA PRO A 161 11.04 -23.36 9.91
C PRO A 161 9.51 -23.32 10.03
N LYS A 162 9.02 -23.28 11.27
CA LYS A 162 7.59 -23.14 11.54
C LYS A 162 7.35 -21.84 12.30
N VAL A 163 6.56 -20.95 11.72
CA VAL A 163 6.16 -19.70 12.37
C VAL A 163 4.89 -19.95 13.18
N ILE A 164 4.92 -19.52 14.45
CA ILE A 164 3.82 -19.63 15.40
C ILE A 164 3.15 -18.26 15.60
N GLY A 165 3.92 -17.18 15.53
CA GLY A 165 3.39 -15.83 15.70
C GLY A 165 4.28 -14.76 15.09
N ILE A 166 3.63 -13.70 14.61
CA ILE A 166 4.28 -12.55 13.98
C ILE A 166 3.82 -11.29 14.71
N PHE A 167 4.77 -10.47 15.14
CA PHE A 167 4.53 -9.16 15.75
C PHE A 167 5.31 -8.10 14.99
N THR A 168 4.72 -6.92 14.79
CA THR A 168 5.28 -5.87 13.95
C THR A 168 5.17 -4.51 14.60
N THR A 169 6.11 -3.62 14.31
CA THR A 169 6.08 -2.20 14.67
C THR A 169 6.23 -1.33 13.41
N PRO A 170 5.72 -0.08 13.41
CA PRO A 170 4.94 0.57 14.47
C PRO A 170 3.47 0.12 14.53
N LYS A 171 2.96 -0.56 13.49
CA LYS A 171 1.59 -1.07 13.46
C LYS A 171 1.58 -2.56 13.78
N LEU A 172 0.87 -2.96 14.82
CA LEU A 172 0.74 -4.36 15.22
C LEU A 172 -0.01 -5.16 14.13
N GLY A 173 0.49 -6.35 13.79
CA GLY A 173 -0.13 -7.26 12.82
C GLY A 173 0.00 -6.82 11.36
N ALA A 174 0.81 -5.81 11.05
CA ALA A 174 0.99 -5.34 9.69
C ALA A 174 2.42 -4.90 9.39
N LEU A 175 2.90 -5.32 8.22
CA LEU A 175 4.21 -4.98 7.71
C LEU A 175 4.19 -3.59 7.08
N THR A 176 5.11 -2.73 7.50
CA THR A 176 5.31 -1.40 6.92
C THR A 176 6.80 -1.19 6.64
N PRO A 177 7.19 -0.46 5.58
CA PRO A 177 8.57 -0.03 5.38
C PRO A 177 9.15 0.66 6.63
N ASN A 178 10.42 0.41 6.94
CA ASN A 178 11.09 0.78 8.20
C ASN A 178 10.56 0.12 9.48
N GLY A 179 9.56 -0.76 9.37
CA GLY A 179 9.04 -1.50 10.50
C GLY A 179 10.01 -2.57 10.99
N THR A 180 9.87 -2.94 12.27
CA THR A 180 10.57 -4.10 12.83
C THR A 180 9.59 -5.26 12.92
N LEU A 181 10.05 -6.41 12.46
CA LEU A 181 9.37 -7.69 12.50
C LEU A 181 9.97 -8.54 13.62
N TYR A 182 9.11 -9.10 14.46
CA TYR A 182 9.44 -10.09 15.48
C TYR A 182 8.66 -11.36 15.16
N VAL A 183 9.36 -12.48 15.10
CA VAL A 183 8.77 -13.76 14.72
C VAL A 183 9.09 -14.79 15.79
N LYS A 184 8.06 -15.44 16.31
CA LYS A 184 8.19 -16.60 17.19
C LYS A 184 7.88 -17.86 16.39
N GLY A 185 8.65 -18.91 16.62
CA GLY A 185 8.46 -20.18 15.92
C GLY A 185 9.28 -21.32 16.47
N GLU A 186 9.49 -22.32 15.63
CA GLU A 186 10.22 -23.56 15.90
C GLU A 186 11.14 -23.86 14.71
N HIS A 187 12.29 -24.47 15.01
CA HIS A 187 13.20 -25.03 14.01
C HIS A 187 13.76 -24.02 12.99
N PHE A 188 13.95 -22.77 13.41
CA PHE A 188 14.70 -21.80 12.60
C PHE A 188 16.19 -22.15 12.50
N GLY A 189 16.68 -23.00 13.41
CA GLY A 189 18.10 -23.36 13.53
C GLY A 189 18.91 -22.28 14.23
N THR A 190 20.11 -22.65 14.68
CA THR A 190 21.03 -21.73 15.39
C THR A 190 21.84 -20.84 14.43
N SER A 191 21.91 -21.19 13.15
CA SER A 191 22.62 -20.43 12.13
C SER A 191 21.65 -19.54 11.37
N LYS A 192 22.03 -18.26 11.20
CA LYS A 192 21.22 -17.23 10.53
C LYS A 192 20.80 -17.66 9.13
N GLY A 193 19.49 -17.67 8.89
CA GLY A 193 18.88 -17.90 7.60
C GLY A 193 18.52 -16.61 6.86
N LYS A 194 17.50 -16.68 6.01
CA LYS A 194 16.97 -15.54 5.26
C LYS A 194 15.49 -15.35 5.57
N ILE A 195 15.05 -14.10 5.45
CA ILE A 195 13.66 -13.73 5.58
C ILE A 195 13.29 -12.93 4.36
N ASN A 196 12.28 -13.38 3.63
CA ASN A 196 11.81 -12.76 2.40
C ASN A 196 10.37 -12.27 2.59
N LEU A 197 10.08 -11.15 1.96
CA LEU A 197 8.74 -10.60 1.82
C LEU A 197 8.44 -10.46 0.33
N HIS A 198 7.46 -11.21 -0.14
CA HIS A 198 7.04 -11.20 -1.53
C HIS A 198 5.83 -10.30 -1.68
N LEU A 199 5.99 -9.29 -2.54
CA LEU A 199 5.01 -8.23 -2.80
C LEU A 199 4.50 -8.44 -4.21
N SER A 200 3.21 -8.68 -4.40
CA SER A 200 2.65 -9.11 -5.69
C SER A 200 2.07 -7.99 -6.55
N HIS A 201 1.91 -6.77 -6.01
CA HIS A 201 1.15 -5.72 -6.69
C HIS A 201 1.78 -4.32 -6.60
N PRO A 202 1.81 -3.53 -7.69
CA PRO A 202 1.43 -3.84 -9.08
C PRO A 202 2.49 -4.64 -9.85
N VAL A 203 3.73 -4.71 -9.34
CA VAL A 203 4.83 -5.47 -9.94
C VAL A 203 5.37 -6.45 -8.90
N PRO A 204 5.39 -7.76 -9.17
CA PRO A 204 5.97 -8.76 -8.28
C PRO A 204 7.41 -8.44 -7.91
N GLN A 205 7.73 -8.42 -6.62
CA GLN A 205 9.09 -8.26 -6.14
C GLN A 205 9.32 -9.01 -4.82
N VAL A 206 10.56 -9.50 -4.65
CA VAL A 206 11.01 -10.17 -3.43
C VAL A 206 11.92 -9.24 -2.66
N VAL A 207 11.52 -8.88 -1.45
CA VAL A 207 12.28 -8.01 -0.56
C VAL A 207 12.94 -8.84 0.53
N ALA A 208 14.26 -8.88 0.54
CA ALA A 208 15.01 -9.49 1.63
C ALA A 208 15.01 -8.56 2.86
N LEU A 209 14.64 -9.10 4.03
CA LEU A 209 14.63 -8.37 5.30
C LEU A 209 16.01 -8.41 5.96
N SER A 210 16.37 -7.33 6.65
CA SER A 210 17.62 -7.24 7.41
C SER A 210 17.46 -7.91 8.76
N VAL A 211 17.89 -9.17 8.87
CA VAL A 211 17.84 -9.95 10.13
C VAL A 211 18.81 -9.36 11.15
N GLU A 212 18.28 -8.90 12.28
CA GLU A 212 19.01 -8.34 13.42
C GLU A 212 19.30 -9.39 14.49
N GLU A 213 18.33 -10.26 14.79
CA GLU A 213 18.47 -11.34 15.78
C GLU A 213 17.93 -12.65 15.19
N TRP A 214 18.62 -13.76 15.48
CA TRP A 214 18.25 -15.09 15.01
C TRP A 214 18.55 -16.13 16.09
N SER A 215 17.57 -16.97 16.38
CA SER A 215 17.69 -18.14 17.25
C SER A 215 16.76 -19.23 16.71
N ASP A 216 16.79 -20.42 17.32
CA ASP A 216 15.94 -21.53 16.87
C ASP A 216 14.43 -21.25 17.00
N THR A 217 14.05 -20.33 17.89
CA THR A 217 12.64 -20.06 18.24
C THR A 217 12.19 -18.62 18.06
N ASN A 218 13.13 -17.68 17.89
CA ASN A 218 12.83 -16.26 17.77
C ASN A 218 13.70 -15.58 16.70
N LEU A 219 13.08 -14.72 15.91
CA LEU A 219 13.74 -13.89 14.90
C LEU A 219 13.33 -12.43 15.09
N LYS A 220 14.26 -11.54 14.77
CA LYS A 220 14.00 -10.10 14.64
C LYS A 220 14.60 -9.60 13.35
N ALA A 221 13.83 -8.86 12.56
CA ALA A 221 14.32 -8.31 11.30
C ALA A 221 13.72 -6.94 11.00
N LYS A 222 14.41 -6.15 10.19
CA LYS A 222 13.91 -4.88 9.68
C LYS A 222 13.46 -4.96 8.24
N ILE A 223 12.32 -4.32 7.98
CA ILE A 223 11.76 -4.13 6.65
C ILE A 223 12.44 -2.90 6.01
N PRO A 224 13.04 -3.03 4.81
CA PRO A 224 13.68 -1.90 4.15
C PRO A 224 12.75 -0.69 3.99
N GLY A 225 13.27 0.52 4.26
CA GLY A 225 12.50 1.76 4.16
C GLY A 225 12.30 2.29 2.74
N ASN A 226 13.04 1.75 1.77
CA ASN A 226 13.07 2.19 0.39
C ASN A 226 12.09 1.45 -0.54
N ILE A 227 11.23 0.58 0.02
CA ILE A 227 10.16 -0.08 -0.76
C ILE A 227 9.24 1.00 -1.33
N SER A 228 9.06 0.98 -2.65
CA SER A 228 8.24 1.94 -3.39
C SER A 228 7.63 1.28 -4.62
N GLY A 229 6.60 1.92 -5.19
CA GLY A 229 5.88 1.40 -6.34
C GLY A 229 5.02 0.19 -6.00
N VAL A 230 4.60 0.03 -4.74
CA VAL A 230 3.79 -1.09 -4.22
C VAL A 230 2.56 -0.52 -3.52
N MET A 231 1.41 -1.16 -3.67
CA MET A 231 0.17 -0.77 -2.98
C MET A 231 -0.01 -1.51 -1.65
N ASP A 232 -1.01 -1.10 -0.86
CA ASP A 232 -1.45 -1.90 0.28
C ASP A 232 -2.06 -3.20 -0.24
N HIS A 233 -1.62 -4.34 0.29
CA HIS A 233 -2.10 -5.66 -0.12
C HIS A 233 -1.73 -6.73 0.91
N GLN A 234 -2.16 -7.98 0.67
CA GLN A 234 -1.64 -9.14 1.39
C GLN A 234 -0.32 -9.56 0.76
N ALA A 235 0.77 -9.39 1.51
CA ALA A 235 2.10 -9.86 1.10
C ALA A 235 2.33 -11.29 1.59
N LYS A 236 3.33 -11.98 1.03
CA LYS A 236 3.75 -13.30 1.52
C LYS A 236 5.06 -13.19 2.26
N PHE A 237 5.05 -13.62 3.51
CA PHE A 237 6.19 -13.67 4.39
C PHE A 237 6.80 -15.07 4.37
N GLN A 238 8.11 -15.20 4.21
CA GLN A 238 8.77 -16.50 4.17
C GLN A 238 10.06 -16.51 4.99
N VAL A 239 10.26 -17.59 5.76
CA VAL A 239 11.48 -17.86 6.52
C VAL A 239 12.22 -19.02 5.88
N LEU A 240 13.48 -18.79 5.52
CA LEU A 240 14.39 -19.78 4.99
C LEU A 240 15.48 -20.05 6.03
N SER A 241 15.76 -21.32 6.32
CA SER A 241 16.91 -21.71 7.14
C SER A 241 18.24 -21.33 6.47
N SER A 242 19.36 -21.44 7.20
CA SER A 242 20.72 -21.22 6.67
C SER A 242 21.08 -22.14 5.48
N LYS A 243 20.41 -23.28 5.36
CA LYS A 243 20.55 -24.22 4.24
C LYS A 243 19.68 -23.87 3.02
N GLY A 244 18.93 -22.77 3.09
CA GLY A 244 17.98 -22.36 2.05
C GLY A 244 16.68 -23.17 2.04
N ILE A 245 16.49 -24.07 2.99
CA ILE A 245 15.25 -24.83 3.15
C ILE A 245 14.22 -23.91 3.81
N GLY A 246 13.13 -23.66 3.12
CA GLY A 246 12.05 -22.77 3.53
C GLY A 246 10.92 -23.49 4.22
N GLY A 247 10.29 -22.80 5.16
CA GLY A 247 8.91 -23.09 5.53
C GLY A 247 7.93 -22.57 4.48
N ILE A 248 6.66 -22.89 4.73
CA ILE A 248 5.48 -22.30 4.09
C ILE A 248 5.56 -20.78 4.07
N ALA A 249 5.08 -20.12 3.01
CA ALA A 249 4.89 -18.67 3.03
C ALA A 249 3.55 -18.29 3.67
N TRP A 250 3.55 -17.24 4.49
CA TRP A 250 2.41 -16.76 5.27
C TRP A 250 1.84 -15.47 4.67
N LYS A 251 0.53 -15.41 4.42
CA LYS A 251 -0.14 -14.16 4.00
C LYS A 251 -0.20 -13.18 5.16
N VAL A 252 0.31 -11.97 4.97
CA VAL A 252 0.36 -10.92 5.99
C VAL A 252 -0.03 -9.56 5.41
N PRO A 253 -0.79 -8.72 6.14
CA PRO A 253 -1.10 -7.38 5.67
C PRO A 253 0.18 -6.55 5.50
N PHE A 254 0.36 -5.96 4.32
CA PHE A 254 1.41 -5.01 4.02
C PHE A 254 0.81 -3.65 3.71
N TYR A 255 1.30 -2.61 4.40
CA TYR A 255 0.97 -1.23 4.13
C TYR A 255 2.17 -0.51 3.51
N ALA A 256 1.97 0.07 2.34
CA ALA A 256 3.00 0.77 1.62
C ALA A 256 3.49 2.01 2.38
N ALA A 257 4.75 2.40 2.15
CA ALA A 257 5.23 3.70 2.59
C ALA A 257 4.34 4.79 1.97
N ARG A 258 3.93 5.79 2.76
CA ARG A 258 3.10 6.88 2.27
C ARG A 258 3.94 8.05 1.77
N SER A 259 3.42 8.75 0.77
CA SER A 259 3.93 10.04 0.33
C SER A 259 2.77 11.02 0.20
N SER A 260 3.02 12.29 0.53
CA SER A 260 2.07 13.37 0.32
C SER A 260 2.55 14.28 -0.79
N LYS A 261 1.62 14.78 -1.60
CA LYS A 261 1.90 15.81 -2.61
C LYS A 261 0.69 16.70 -2.83
N GLN A 262 0.94 17.90 -3.32
CA GLN A 262 -0.12 18.80 -3.74
C GLN A 262 -0.42 18.58 -5.24
N LEU A 263 -1.69 18.44 -5.59
CA LEU A 263 -2.12 18.41 -6.99
C LEU A 263 -1.88 19.77 -7.64
N LYS A 264 -1.48 19.75 -8.91
CA LYS A 264 -1.42 20.94 -9.76
C LYS A 264 -2.71 21.08 -10.55
N HIS A 265 -2.94 22.27 -11.12
CA HIS A 265 -4.13 22.54 -11.95
C HIS A 265 -4.14 21.77 -13.27
N ASP A 266 -2.97 21.39 -13.77
CA ASP A 266 -2.73 20.60 -14.99
C ASP A 266 -2.56 19.10 -14.70
N ASP A 267 -2.80 18.67 -13.46
CA ASP A 267 -2.70 17.27 -13.08
C ASP A 267 -3.84 16.45 -13.72
N PRO A 268 -3.57 15.28 -14.35
CA PRO A 268 -4.60 14.46 -15.00
C PRO A 268 -5.76 14.03 -14.09
N ALA A 269 -5.55 14.03 -12.77
CA ALA A 269 -6.59 13.74 -11.79
C ALA A 269 -7.60 14.88 -11.64
N VAL A 270 -7.29 16.10 -12.09
CA VAL A 270 -8.14 17.29 -11.97
C VAL A 270 -8.73 17.64 -13.32
N LYS A 271 -10.05 17.65 -13.42
CA LYS A 271 -10.78 17.98 -14.64
C LYS A 271 -11.77 19.12 -14.40
N VAL A 272 -11.84 20.05 -15.36
CA VAL A 272 -12.92 21.02 -15.44
C VAL A 272 -14.10 20.35 -16.13
N GLY A 273 -15.13 20.02 -15.36
CA GLY A 273 -16.37 19.47 -15.89
C GLY A 273 -17.24 20.54 -16.56
N HIS A 274 -17.23 21.75 -16.00
CA HIS A 274 -17.92 22.91 -16.55
C HIS A 274 -17.28 24.20 -16.02
N CYS A 275 -16.99 25.14 -16.91
CA CYS A 275 -16.65 26.52 -16.56
C CYS A 275 -17.80 27.40 -17.04
N SER A 276 -18.40 28.15 -16.12
CA SER A 276 -19.53 29.02 -16.44
C SER A 276 -19.14 30.06 -17.50
N THR A 277 -20.12 30.46 -18.32
CA THR A 277 -20.01 31.54 -19.31
C THR A 277 -20.74 32.80 -18.87
N GLY A 278 -21.22 32.84 -17.63
CA GLY A 278 -22.10 33.92 -17.16
C GLY A 278 -21.39 35.26 -16.91
N GLY A 279 -20.07 35.31 -17.05
CA GLY A 279 -19.29 36.55 -16.97
C GLY A 279 -18.70 36.97 -18.31
N ASP A 280 -18.25 38.21 -18.44
CA ASP A 280 -17.56 38.70 -19.63
C ASP A 280 -16.23 37.96 -19.89
N ARG A 281 -15.48 37.70 -18.81
CA ARG A 281 -14.28 36.85 -18.86
C ARG A 281 -14.32 35.77 -17.80
N ASN A 282 -14.13 34.54 -18.25
CA ASN A 282 -14.18 33.36 -17.40
C ASN A 282 -12.96 32.48 -17.68
N TYR A 283 -12.24 32.14 -16.63
CA TYR A 283 -11.10 31.23 -16.67
C TYR A 283 -11.23 30.19 -15.57
N CYS A 284 -11.20 28.90 -15.91
CA CYS A 284 -11.19 27.79 -14.94
C CYS A 284 -10.10 26.78 -15.33
N ASN A 285 -9.05 26.56 -14.53
CA ASN A 285 -7.92 25.68 -14.85
C ASN A 285 -7.55 25.67 -16.36
N ASP A 286 -7.09 26.82 -16.87
CA ASP A 286 -6.73 27.08 -18.28
C ASP A 286 -7.87 27.06 -19.31
N LEU A 287 -9.07 26.58 -18.96
CA LEU A 287 -10.24 26.70 -19.81
C LEU A 287 -10.75 28.14 -19.82
N ASN A 288 -10.74 28.77 -20.99
CA ASN A 288 -11.26 30.12 -21.20
C ASN A 288 -12.63 30.04 -21.89
N THR A 289 -13.69 30.46 -21.19
CA THR A 289 -15.07 30.50 -21.69
C THR A 289 -15.58 31.93 -21.88
N SER A 290 -14.67 32.91 -21.97
CA SER A 290 -15.01 34.32 -22.22
C SER A 290 -15.81 34.48 -23.51
N THR A 291 -16.91 35.22 -23.46
CA THR A 291 -17.87 35.37 -24.58
C THR A 291 -17.55 36.55 -25.50
N GLY A 292 -16.44 37.25 -25.29
CA GLY A 292 -15.95 38.30 -26.17
C GLY A 292 -16.41 39.72 -25.80
N GLY A 293 -16.90 39.93 -24.58
CA GLY A 293 -17.11 41.27 -24.01
C GLY A 293 -15.81 42.09 -24.06
N ASN A 294 -15.88 43.29 -24.63
CA ASN A 294 -14.73 44.18 -24.77
C ASN A 294 -14.38 44.82 -23.41
N CYS A 295 -13.65 44.11 -22.57
CA CYS A 295 -13.07 44.64 -21.32
C CYS A 295 -11.91 45.62 -21.55
N PHE A 296 -11.94 46.38 -22.65
CA PHE A 296 -10.81 47.17 -23.16
C PHE A 296 -10.40 48.35 -22.27
N SER A 297 -11.28 48.81 -21.39
CA SER A 297 -11.04 49.98 -20.53
C SER A 297 -10.44 49.64 -19.16
N VAL A 298 -10.39 48.36 -18.78
CA VAL A 298 -10.00 47.93 -17.43
C VAL A 298 -8.69 47.16 -17.50
N ALA A 299 -7.70 47.56 -16.71
CA ALA A 299 -6.47 46.78 -16.54
C ALA A 299 -6.78 45.50 -15.75
N ILE A 300 -7.24 44.46 -16.45
CA ILE A 300 -7.55 43.17 -15.83
C ILE A 300 -6.23 42.51 -15.40
N PRO A 301 -6.08 42.19 -14.11
CA PRO A 301 -4.87 41.53 -13.62
C PRO A 301 -4.73 40.14 -14.24
N PRO A 302 -3.48 39.65 -14.40
CA PRO A 302 -3.23 38.35 -14.98
C PRO A 302 -3.87 37.24 -14.15
N VAL A 303 -4.40 36.21 -14.82
CA VAL A 303 -4.96 35.01 -14.18
C VAL A 303 -3.90 34.34 -13.30
N PHE A 304 -4.20 34.18 -12.01
CA PHE A 304 -3.33 33.45 -11.08
C PHE A 304 -3.43 31.95 -11.31
N LYS A 305 -2.53 31.39 -12.13
CA LYS A 305 -2.44 29.94 -12.41
C LYS A 305 -1.77 29.17 -11.26
N THR A 306 -2.38 29.19 -10.08
CA THR A 306 -1.85 28.54 -8.88
C THR A 306 -2.87 27.60 -8.25
N GLY A 307 -2.41 26.65 -7.44
CA GLY A 307 -3.27 25.67 -6.78
C GLY A 307 -3.62 24.47 -7.66
N SER A 308 -4.57 23.68 -7.18
CA SER A 308 -5.12 22.49 -7.84
C SER A 308 -6.38 22.84 -8.62
N ILE A 309 -7.22 23.71 -8.08
CA ILE A 309 -8.36 24.30 -8.77
C ILE A 309 -8.21 25.81 -8.66
N TYR A 310 -8.36 26.52 -9.77
CA TYR A 310 -8.47 27.98 -9.76
C TYR A 310 -9.52 28.45 -10.76
N ALA A 311 -10.11 29.61 -10.47
CA ALA A 311 -10.84 30.36 -11.46
C ALA A 311 -10.72 31.87 -11.27
N GLN A 312 -11.00 32.59 -12.36
CA GLN A 312 -11.17 34.05 -12.39
C GLN A 312 -12.41 34.36 -13.22
N HIS A 313 -13.31 35.15 -12.64
CA HIS A 313 -14.51 35.67 -13.29
C HIS A 313 -14.49 37.18 -13.22
N VAL A 314 -14.72 37.85 -14.34
CA VAL A 314 -14.68 39.31 -14.45
C VAL A 314 -15.96 39.77 -15.13
N ASN A 315 -16.62 40.74 -14.50
CA ASN A 315 -17.66 41.54 -15.11
C ASN A 315 -16.99 42.80 -15.68
N CYS A 316 -17.32 43.16 -16.91
CA CYS A 316 -16.79 44.34 -17.58
C CYS A 316 -17.91 45.32 -17.96
N ASP A 317 -19.16 44.96 -17.68
CA ASP A 317 -20.32 45.75 -18.04
C ASP A 317 -20.53 46.89 -17.04
N SER A 318 -20.59 48.10 -17.58
CA SER A 318 -20.39 49.32 -16.79
C SER A 318 -21.52 49.70 -15.82
N ALA A 319 -22.68 49.02 -15.80
CA ALA A 319 -23.77 49.45 -14.92
C ALA A 319 -24.97 48.52 -14.66
N VAL A 320 -25.24 47.48 -15.46
CA VAL A 320 -26.64 47.00 -15.55
C VAL A 320 -26.89 45.66 -14.88
N ASP A 321 -26.08 44.63 -15.13
CA ASP A 321 -26.42 43.26 -14.70
C ASP A 321 -25.28 42.59 -13.91
N TRP A 322 -25.70 41.77 -12.95
CA TRP A 322 -24.79 40.90 -12.20
C TRP A 322 -24.42 39.69 -13.05
N ASP A 323 -23.14 39.38 -13.07
CA ASP A 323 -22.65 38.16 -13.71
C ASP A 323 -22.64 37.05 -12.67
N ASP A 324 -23.27 35.92 -12.96
CA ASP A 324 -23.28 34.77 -12.06
C ASP A 324 -23.02 33.46 -12.78
N GLY A 325 -22.67 32.44 -12.02
CA GLY A 325 -22.30 31.17 -12.61
C GLY A 325 -22.14 30.05 -11.62
N THR A 326 -21.96 28.85 -12.18
CA THR A 326 -21.58 27.67 -11.42
C THR A 326 -20.52 26.90 -12.15
N ASP A 327 -19.33 26.81 -11.57
CA ASP A 327 -18.27 25.97 -12.08
C ASP A 327 -18.36 24.58 -11.47
N LYS A 328 -17.96 23.57 -12.25
CA LYS A 328 -17.94 22.18 -11.83
C LYS A 328 -16.57 21.59 -12.14
N TYR A 329 -16.00 20.92 -11.15
CA TYR A 329 -14.75 20.18 -11.29
C TYR A 329 -14.98 18.72 -10.91
N GLU A 330 -14.11 17.87 -11.41
CA GLU A 330 -14.02 16.46 -11.04
C GLU A 330 -12.56 16.18 -10.66
N VAL A 331 -12.36 15.65 -9.45
CA VAL A 331 -11.06 15.21 -8.99
C VAL A 331 -11.14 13.74 -8.58
N THR A 332 -10.41 12.87 -9.27
CA THR A 332 -10.45 11.43 -9.03
C THR A 332 -9.05 10.87 -8.85
N LEU A 333 -8.84 10.18 -7.73
CA LEU A 333 -7.60 9.53 -7.33
C LEU A 333 -7.75 8.01 -7.46
N LYS A 334 -6.66 7.35 -7.84
CA LYS A 334 -6.58 5.90 -8.01
C LYS A 334 -5.48 5.29 -7.16
N ASN A 335 -5.41 3.96 -7.17
CA ASN A 335 -4.28 3.20 -6.64
C ASN A 335 -3.98 3.49 -5.16
N GLY A 336 -5.04 3.59 -4.35
CA GLY A 336 -4.93 3.84 -2.91
C GLY A 336 -4.56 5.27 -2.53
N TRP A 337 -4.55 6.22 -3.48
CA TRP A 337 -4.42 7.64 -3.16
C TRP A 337 -5.75 8.22 -2.67
N VAL A 338 -5.66 9.07 -1.67
CA VAL A 338 -6.78 9.75 -1.03
C VAL A 338 -6.46 11.21 -0.78
N PHE A 339 -7.48 12.04 -0.61
CA PHE A 339 -7.29 13.41 -0.13
C PHE A 339 -6.78 13.39 1.30
N LYS A 340 -5.84 14.29 1.61
CA LYS A 340 -5.28 14.50 2.95
C LYS A 340 -5.73 15.82 3.54
N LYS A 341 -5.71 16.87 2.72
CA LYS A 341 -5.98 18.25 3.15
C LYS A 341 -6.49 19.06 1.97
N VAL A 342 -7.41 19.96 2.24
CA VAL A 342 -7.86 21.02 1.33
C VAL A 342 -7.63 22.38 1.98
N GLU A 343 -7.14 23.32 1.18
CA GLU A 343 -7.05 24.74 1.55
C GLU A 343 -7.75 25.56 0.48
N TYR A 344 -8.31 26.70 0.88
CA TYR A 344 -9.12 27.54 0.01
C TYR A 344 -8.85 29.01 0.31
N THR A 345 -8.73 29.80 -0.75
CA THR A 345 -8.71 31.26 -0.67
C THR A 345 -9.50 31.84 -1.82
N PHE A 346 -10.00 33.06 -1.65
CA PHE A 346 -10.59 33.84 -2.72
C PHE A 346 -10.16 35.30 -2.59
N LYS A 347 -10.22 36.02 -3.71
CA LYS A 347 -9.99 37.47 -3.78
C LYS A 347 -11.13 38.11 -4.54
N LYS A 348 -11.44 39.34 -4.16
CA LYS A 348 -12.48 40.18 -4.76
C LYS A 348 -11.91 41.56 -5.01
N SER A 349 -12.31 42.23 -6.09
CA SER A 349 -11.94 43.64 -6.32
C SER A 349 -12.76 44.60 -5.47
N SER A 350 -14.01 44.25 -5.16
CA SER A 350 -14.90 45.02 -4.31
C SER A 350 -15.46 44.17 -3.15
N GLY A 351 -16.51 44.67 -2.49
CA GLY A 351 -17.18 43.98 -1.39
C GLY A 351 -18.48 43.27 -1.80
N SER A 352 -18.99 43.52 -3.01
CA SER A 352 -20.30 43.07 -3.48
C SER A 352 -20.28 41.68 -4.12
N GLU A 353 -19.14 41.22 -4.63
CA GLU A 353 -18.99 39.91 -5.23
C GLU A 353 -19.26 38.83 -4.19
N LYS A 354 -19.86 37.72 -4.63
CA LYS A 354 -20.17 36.58 -3.76
C LYS A 354 -19.56 35.33 -4.35
N ILE A 355 -19.07 34.50 -3.44
CA ILE A 355 -18.69 33.13 -3.73
C ILE A 355 -19.40 32.28 -2.70
N ASN A 356 -20.11 31.26 -3.15
CA ASN A 356 -20.72 30.26 -2.31
C ASN A 356 -19.89 28.98 -2.47
N PRO A 357 -18.70 28.90 -1.85
CA PRO A 357 -17.91 27.68 -1.88
C PRO A 357 -18.68 26.58 -1.11
N PRO A 358 -18.37 25.30 -1.34
CA PRO A 358 -18.76 24.26 -0.41
C PRO A 358 -18.38 24.67 1.03
N ASP A 359 -19.22 24.32 2.00
CA ASP A 359 -18.94 24.58 3.42
C ASP A 359 -17.52 24.08 3.75
N TYR A 360 -16.61 25.02 3.99
CA TYR A 360 -15.19 24.71 4.14
C TYR A 360 -14.90 23.93 5.42
N ALA A 361 -15.64 24.18 6.50
CA ALA A 361 -15.52 23.42 7.74
C ALA A 361 -15.95 21.97 7.51
N LYS A 362 -17.05 21.78 6.77
CA LYS A 362 -17.49 20.46 6.32
C LYS A 362 -16.47 19.81 5.39
N LEU A 363 -15.96 20.53 4.39
CA LEU A 363 -14.99 20.01 3.42
C LEU A 363 -13.69 19.55 4.08
N ARG A 364 -13.15 20.34 5.02
CA ARG A 364 -11.92 19.99 5.76
C ARG A 364 -12.09 18.73 6.62
N ARG A 365 -13.30 18.47 7.10
CA ARG A 365 -13.63 17.29 7.90
C ARG A 365 -13.91 16.06 7.03
N ASP A 366 -14.68 16.25 5.96
CA ASP A 366 -15.28 15.14 5.22
C ASP A 366 -14.39 14.66 4.06
N LEU A 367 -13.56 15.54 3.48
CA LEU A 367 -12.73 15.22 2.32
C LEU A 367 -11.56 14.25 2.62
N PRO A 368 -10.82 14.37 3.75
CA PRO A 368 -9.71 13.48 4.03
C PRO A 368 -10.11 11.99 4.02
N GLY A 369 -9.35 11.17 3.31
CA GLY A 369 -9.64 9.74 3.12
C GLY A 369 -10.52 9.43 1.91
N MET A 370 -11.16 10.42 1.28
CA MET A 370 -11.91 10.20 0.02
C MET A 370 -10.96 10.06 -1.17
N SER A 371 -11.36 9.27 -2.18
CA SER A 371 -10.65 9.14 -3.46
C SER A 371 -11.26 9.96 -4.60
N SER A 372 -12.43 10.57 -4.40
CA SER A 372 -13.08 11.38 -5.43
C SER A 372 -13.78 12.60 -4.83
N TRP A 373 -13.76 13.73 -5.55
CA TRP A 373 -14.42 14.97 -5.16
C TRP A 373 -14.92 15.74 -6.38
N ASN A 374 -16.22 16.07 -6.39
CA ASN A 374 -16.89 16.72 -7.52
C ASN A 374 -17.53 18.04 -7.05
N PRO A 375 -16.74 19.11 -6.80
CA PRO A 375 -17.28 20.36 -6.30
C PRO A 375 -18.09 21.11 -7.36
N SER A 376 -19.13 21.78 -6.89
CA SER A 376 -19.90 22.78 -7.63
C SER A 376 -19.75 24.11 -6.91
N ILE A 377 -19.15 25.10 -7.56
CA ILE A 377 -18.81 26.40 -6.96
C ILE A 377 -19.67 27.46 -7.61
N LYS A 378 -20.59 28.04 -6.83
CA LYS A 378 -21.40 29.16 -7.32
C LYS A 378 -20.70 30.47 -7.06
N TRP A 379 -20.76 31.37 -8.02
CA TRP A 379 -20.16 32.69 -7.93
C TRP A 379 -21.09 33.76 -8.50
N GLU A 380 -20.85 35.00 -8.10
CA GLU A 380 -21.57 36.20 -8.51
C GLU A 380 -20.60 37.39 -8.45
N VAL A 381 -20.52 38.19 -9.52
CA VAL A 381 -19.65 39.36 -9.66
C VAL A 381 -20.54 40.58 -9.92
N SER A 382 -20.32 41.65 -9.16
CA SER A 382 -21.11 42.89 -9.29
C SER A 382 -20.92 43.56 -10.64
N PRO A 383 -21.91 44.34 -11.10
CA PRO A 383 -21.74 45.21 -12.26
C PRO A 383 -20.57 46.17 -12.06
N GLY A 384 -19.85 46.48 -13.14
CA GLY A 384 -18.65 47.29 -13.14
C GLY A 384 -17.39 46.45 -13.37
N PRO A 385 -16.20 47.05 -13.31
CA PRO A 385 -14.91 46.40 -13.56
C PRO A 385 -14.48 45.46 -12.41
N ASP A 386 -15.41 44.66 -11.92
CA ASP A 386 -15.22 43.81 -10.76
C ASP A 386 -14.77 42.40 -11.15
N GLN A 387 -14.08 41.74 -10.22
CA GLN A 387 -13.54 40.42 -10.40
C GLN A 387 -13.61 39.59 -9.14
N LEU A 388 -13.82 38.30 -9.35
CA LEU A 388 -13.72 37.26 -8.34
C LEU A 388 -12.68 36.24 -8.78
N GLU A 389 -11.76 35.93 -7.87
CA GLU A 389 -10.81 34.84 -8.03
C GLU A 389 -10.97 33.86 -6.89
N TYR A 390 -10.87 32.57 -7.17
CA TYR A 390 -10.80 31.55 -6.13
C TYR A 390 -9.76 30.49 -6.46
N VAL A 391 -9.16 29.92 -5.41
CA VAL A 391 -8.12 28.89 -5.51
C VAL A 391 -8.33 27.84 -4.42
N TYR A 392 -8.26 26.56 -4.81
CA TYR A 392 -8.16 25.43 -3.90
C TYR A 392 -6.81 24.74 -4.05
N TRP A 393 -6.18 24.43 -2.92
CA TRP A 393 -4.98 23.59 -2.84
C TRP A 393 -5.36 22.22 -2.28
N LEU A 394 -5.22 21.19 -3.10
CA LEU A 394 -5.55 19.81 -2.74
C LEU A 394 -4.25 19.06 -2.46
N THR A 395 -4.06 18.69 -1.19
CA THR A 395 -3.00 17.76 -0.79
C THR A 395 -3.58 16.36 -0.76
N ILE A 396 -2.90 15.43 -1.43
CA ILE A 396 -3.24 14.01 -1.48
C ILE A 396 -2.14 13.19 -0.81
N GLU A 397 -2.50 11.99 -0.38
CA GLU A 397 -1.60 11.01 0.22
C GLU A 397 -1.92 9.61 -0.31
N GLY A 398 -0.88 8.82 -0.53
CA GLY A 398 -1.02 7.47 -1.04
C GLY A 398 0.31 6.71 -1.07
N PRO A 399 0.30 5.49 -1.63
CA PRO A 399 1.49 4.66 -1.72
C PRO A 399 2.63 5.34 -2.49
N LYS A 400 3.82 5.39 -1.89
CA LYS A 400 5.01 6.05 -2.44
C LYS A 400 5.44 5.36 -3.74
N GLY A 401 5.60 6.15 -4.80
CA GLY A 401 6.04 5.66 -6.12
C GLY A 401 4.93 5.01 -6.95
N VAL A 402 3.69 4.98 -6.45
CA VAL A 402 2.52 4.52 -7.24
C VAL A 402 1.83 5.75 -7.86
N PRO A 403 1.51 5.75 -9.16
CA PRO A 403 0.74 6.83 -9.79
C PRO A 403 -0.63 7.03 -9.13
N HIS A 404 -1.09 8.28 -9.04
CA HIS A 404 -2.36 8.64 -8.38
C HIS A 404 -3.54 8.77 -9.33
N TYR A 405 -3.36 8.59 -10.64
CA TYR A 405 -4.36 8.78 -11.69
C TYR A 405 -4.55 7.54 -12.58
#